data_AF-A0A7Y0FWV3-F1
#
_entry.id   AF-A0A7Y0FWV3-F1
#
_cell.length_a   1.000
_cell.length_b   1.000
_cell.length_c   1.000
_cell.angle_alpha   90.00
_cell.angle_beta   90.00
_cell.angle_gamma   90.00
#
_symmetry.space_group_name_H-M   'P 1'
#
loop_
_entity.id
_entity.type
_entity.pdbx_description
1 polymer ?
#
loop_
_entity_poly.entity_id
_entity_poly.type
_entity_poly.pdbx_seq_one_letter_code
_entity_poly.pdbx_strand_id
1 'polypeptide(L)'
;MAVSAAATAVIAPAGAATLDAAAHAAIQAALEDEHKAEAFYAAVMEKFGEVRPFSNIIRAEQKHASALNRLLQTYGQEQTVDNPYLGSAEVAAAVPATLAEACRMGVDAEIANRELYDTKLIPAAQDYAEIKSVFSALRDASENRHLPAFERCGSGQGQGHGMGMGMGAGMGMGHGNNAGDL
;
A
#
# COMPACT_ATOMS: atom_id res chain seq x y z
N MET A 1 -58.22 31.31 21.56
CA MET A 1 -57.36 30.13 21.31
C MET A 1 -56.16 30.60 20.51
N ALA A 2 -54.99 30.72 21.14
CA ALA A 2 -53.76 31.07 20.45
C ALA A 2 -52.96 29.79 20.21
N VAL A 3 -52.76 29.43 18.95
CA VAL A 3 -51.94 28.27 18.57
C VAL A 3 -50.50 28.75 18.53
N SER A 4 -49.70 28.33 19.50
CA SER A 4 -48.28 28.62 19.56
C SER A 4 -47.56 27.66 18.61
N ALA A 5 -47.02 28.17 17.51
CA ALA A 5 -46.17 27.40 16.61
C ALA A 5 -44.79 27.26 17.25
N ALA A 6 -44.45 26.05 17.72
CA ALA A 6 -43.10 25.71 18.11
C ALA A 6 -42.25 25.55 16.84
N ALA A 7 -41.35 26.51 16.59
CA ALA A 7 -40.34 26.39 15.55
C ALA A 7 -39.27 25.40 16.02
N THR A 8 -39.25 24.21 15.45
CA THR A 8 -38.17 23.24 15.62
C THR A 8 -36.92 23.79 14.93
N ALA A 9 -35.94 24.24 15.70
CA ALA A 9 -34.64 24.61 15.15
C ALA A 9 -33.96 23.35 14.61
N VAL A 10 -33.76 23.30 13.29
CA VAL A 10 -32.90 22.31 12.65
C VAL A 10 -31.47 22.68 13.02
N ILE A 11 -30.86 21.90 13.90
CA ILE A 11 -29.43 22.00 14.21
C ILE A 11 -28.69 21.51 12.97
N ALA A 12 -28.13 22.44 12.18
CA ALA A 12 -27.17 22.09 11.14
C ALA A 12 -25.96 21.40 11.80
N PRO A 13 -25.40 20.34 11.21
CA PRO A 13 -24.20 19.72 11.76
C PRO A 13 -23.09 20.77 11.83
N ALA A 14 -22.33 20.76 12.93
CA ALA A 14 -21.15 21.60 13.11
C ALA A 14 -20.29 21.51 11.84
N GLY A 15 -20.00 22.67 11.24
CA GLY A 15 -19.44 22.77 9.89
C GLY A 15 -18.22 21.87 9.73
N ALA A 16 -18.25 20.99 8.73
CA ALA A 16 -17.04 20.34 8.24
C ALA A 16 -16.02 21.45 7.97
N ALA A 17 -14.86 21.40 8.63
CA ALA A 17 -13.79 22.33 8.33
C ALA A 17 -13.52 22.25 6.83
N THR A 18 -13.60 23.37 6.13
CA THR A 18 -13.34 23.39 4.69
C THR A 18 -11.87 23.06 4.46
N LEU A 19 -11.60 22.00 3.71
CA LEU A 19 -10.25 21.65 3.31
C LEU A 19 -9.71 22.71 2.35
N ASP A 20 -8.61 23.35 2.72
CA ASP A 20 -7.95 24.31 1.83
C ASP A 20 -7.26 23.60 0.65
N ALA A 21 -6.91 24.40 -0.36
CA ALA A 21 -6.34 23.89 -1.60
C ALA A 21 -4.98 23.20 -1.40
N ALA A 22 -4.17 23.62 -0.41
CA ALA A 22 -2.86 23.05 -0.17
C ALA A 22 -2.97 21.65 0.46
N ALA A 23 -3.81 21.50 1.49
CA ALA A 23 -4.07 20.22 2.12
C ALA A 23 -4.80 19.25 1.17
N HIS A 24 -5.73 19.75 0.35
CA HIS A 24 -6.37 18.94 -0.70
C HIS A 24 -5.35 18.43 -1.73
N ALA A 25 -4.51 19.32 -2.26
CA ALA A 25 -3.46 18.94 -3.21
C ALA A 25 -2.46 17.94 -2.59
N ALA A 26 -2.15 18.07 -1.31
CA ALA A 26 -1.29 17.13 -0.60
C ALA A 26 -1.91 15.73 -0.49
N ILE A 27 -3.21 15.62 -0.19
CA ILE A 27 -3.89 14.32 -0.15
C ILE A 27 -3.93 13.68 -1.54
N GLN A 28 -4.21 14.48 -2.58
CA GLN A 28 -4.23 13.97 -3.96
C GLN A 28 -2.84 13.50 -4.41
N ALA A 29 -1.78 14.25 -4.10
CA ALA A 29 -0.41 13.86 -4.40
C ALA A 29 0.02 12.59 -3.65
N ALA A 30 -0.35 12.46 -2.38
CA ALA A 30 -0.14 11.23 -1.62
C ALA A 30 -0.86 10.05 -2.29
N LEU A 31 -2.14 10.23 -2.66
CA LEU A 31 -2.95 9.16 -3.26
C LEU A 31 -2.42 8.72 -4.62
N GLU A 32 -1.96 9.67 -5.43
CA GLU A 32 -1.29 9.39 -6.70
C GLU A 32 -0.02 8.55 -6.49
N ASP A 33 0.78 8.85 -5.47
CA ASP A 33 2.00 8.11 -5.16
C ASP A 33 1.69 6.66 -4.74
N GLU A 34 0.73 6.47 -3.83
CA GLU A 34 0.27 5.13 -3.40
C GLU A 34 -0.26 4.31 -4.60
N HIS A 35 -1.01 4.94 -5.49
CA HIS A 35 -1.53 4.30 -6.70
C HIS A 35 -0.42 3.90 -7.68
N LYS A 36 0.58 4.76 -7.88
CA LYS A 36 1.74 4.44 -8.73
C LYS A 36 2.57 3.31 -8.14
N ALA A 37 2.79 3.30 -6.82
CA ALA A 37 3.48 2.22 -6.12
C ALA A 37 2.74 0.89 -6.27
N GLU A 38 1.44 0.85 -5.99
CA GLU A 38 0.60 -0.35 -6.20
C GLU A 38 0.69 -0.86 -7.63
N ALA A 39 0.55 0.02 -8.62
CA ALA A 39 0.58 -0.35 -10.02
C ALA A 39 1.95 -0.88 -10.45
N PHE A 40 3.04 -0.24 -9.99
CA PHE A 40 4.39 -0.71 -10.26
C PHE A 40 4.63 -2.09 -9.63
N TYR A 41 4.20 -2.30 -8.39
CA TYR A 41 4.36 -3.60 -7.70
C TYR A 41 3.56 -4.70 -8.38
N ALA A 42 2.33 -4.41 -8.83
CA ALA A 42 1.54 -5.34 -9.63
C ALA A 42 2.26 -5.71 -10.94
N ALA A 43 2.81 -4.72 -11.66
CA ALA A 43 3.54 -4.97 -12.91
C ALA A 43 4.86 -5.74 -12.72
N VAL A 44 5.56 -5.52 -11.60
CA VAL A 44 6.73 -6.32 -11.21
C VAL A 44 6.32 -7.78 -10.98
N MET A 45 5.21 -8.02 -10.28
CA MET A 45 4.72 -9.39 -10.03
C MET A 45 4.21 -10.08 -11.28
N GLU A 46 3.61 -9.35 -12.21
CA GLU A 46 3.25 -9.88 -13.53
C GLU A 46 4.50 -10.40 -14.28
N LYS A 47 5.62 -9.67 -14.19
CA LYS A 47 6.86 -10.00 -14.90
C LYS A 47 7.70 -11.09 -14.21
N PHE A 48 7.81 -11.04 -12.89
CA PHE A 48 8.75 -11.87 -12.11
C PHE A 48 8.06 -12.91 -11.20
N GLY A 49 6.73 -12.95 -11.17
CA GLY A 49 5.93 -13.78 -10.27
C GLY A 49 5.76 -13.16 -8.88
N GLU A 50 5.23 -13.93 -7.93
CA GLU A 50 4.97 -13.50 -6.54
C GLU A 50 6.26 -13.34 -5.73
N VAL A 51 7.03 -12.29 -6.04
CA VAL A 51 8.34 -12.02 -5.46
C VAL A 51 8.26 -11.03 -4.31
N ARG A 52 9.02 -11.29 -3.24
CA ARG A 52 9.15 -10.38 -2.11
C ARG A 52 10.15 -9.26 -2.45
N PRO A 53 9.93 -8.03 -1.97
CA PRO A 53 8.89 -7.64 -1.01
C PRO A 53 7.58 -7.19 -1.66
N PHE A 54 7.51 -7.07 -3.00
CA PHE A 54 6.36 -6.57 -3.76
C PHE A 54 5.02 -7.21 -3.35
N SER A 55 4.96 -8.54 -3.27
CA SER A 55 3.74 -9.28 -2.88
C SER A 55 3.27 -9.01 -1.44
N ASN A 56 4.19 -8.63 -0.56
CA ASN A 56 3.86 -8.29 0.83
C ASN A 56 3.46 -6.82 0.99
N ILE A 57 4.06 -5.93 0.20
CA ILE A 57 3.91 -4.47 0.35
C ILE A 57 2.70 -3.95 -0.43
N ILE A 58 2.30 -4.58 -1.54
CA ILE A 58 1.16 -4.10 -2.35
C ILE A 58 -0.14 -3.92 -1.52
N ARG A 59 -0.38 -4.79 -0.53
CA ARG A 59 -1.53 -4.67 0.37
C ARG A 59 -1.41 -3.51 1.36
N ALA A 60 -0.21 -3.03 1.65
CA ALA A 60 0.01 -1.82 2.43
C ALA A 60 -0.38 -0.59 1.60
N GLU A 61 0.05 -0.50 0.34
CA GLU A 61 -0.27 0.66 -0.53
C GLU A 61 -1.77 0.78 -0.78
N GLN A 62 -2.47 -0.34 -0.97
CA GLN A 62 -3.93 -0.36 -1.04
C GLN A 62 -4.60 0.19 0.23
N LYS A 63 -4.03 -0.11 1.41
CA LYS A 63 -4.54 0.42 2.69
C LYS A 63 -4.21 1.89 2.86
N HIS A 64 -3.05 2.35 2.38
CA HIS A 64 -2.67 3.75 2.37
C HIS A 64 -3.62 4.56 1.48
N ALA A 65 -3.83 4.13 0.23
CA ALA A 65 -4.80 4.74 -0.69
C ALA A 65 -6.22 4.77 -0.08
N SER A 66 -6.63 3.69 0.59
CA SER A 66 -7.91 3.65 1.31
C SER A 66 -7.98 4.66 2.47
N ALA A 67 -6.89 4.87 3.21
CA ALA A 67 -6.83 5.87 4.27
C ALA A 67 -6.91 7.30 3.74
N LEU A 68 -6.22 7.60 2.64
CA LEU A 68 -6.26 8.89 1.97
C LEU A 68 -7.65 9.19 1.40
N ASN A 69 -8.29 8.19 0.77
CA ASN A 69 -9.67 8.32 0.31
C ASN A 69 -10.66 8.55 1.46
N ARG A 70 -10.41 7.99 2.67
CA ARG A 70 -11.24 8.32 3.85
C ARG A 70 -11.06 9.78 4.28
N LEU A 71 -9.85 10.33 4.21
CA LEU A 71 -9.65 11.77 4.47
C LEU A 71 -10.45 12.62 3.47
N LEU A 72 -10.36 12.32 2.17
CA LEU A 72 -11.15 13.03 1.13
C LEU A 72 -12.64 12.98 1.46
N GLN A 73 -13.16 11.80 1.81
CA GLN A 73 -14.55 11.63 2.20
C GLN A 73 -14.95 12.44 3.45
N THR A 74 -14.11 12.44 4.50
CA THR A 74 -14.33 13.23 5.73
C THR A 74 -14.50 14.72 5.43
N TYR A 75 -13.77 15.23 4.43
CA TYR A 75 -13.82 16.62 3.99
C TYR A 75 -14.80 16.87 2.82
N GLY A 76 -15.65 15.91 2.48
CA GLY A 76 -16.65 16.02 1.41
C GLY A 76 -16.06 16.16 0.01
N GLN A 77 -14.80 15.74 -0.18
CA GLN A 77 -14.12 15.73 -1.47
C GLN A 77 -14.40 14.45 -2.25
N GLU A 78 -14.26 14.52 -3.57
CA GLU A 78 -14.35 13.34 -4.44
C GLU A 78 -13.19 12.38 -4.15
N GLN A 79 -13.52 11.09 -4.08
CA GLN A 79 -12.57 10.01 -3.87
C GLN A 79 -12.08 9.47 -5.22
N THR A 80 -10.83 9.05 -5.28
CA THR A 80 -10.27 8.30 -6.42
C THR A 80 -10.06 6.87 -5.95
N VAL A 81 -11.13 6.07 -5.96
CA VAL A 81 -11.11 4.70 -5.44
C VAL A 81 -10.52 3.69 -6.41
N ASP A 82 -10.67 3.95 -7.71
CA ASP A 82 -10.07 3.14 -8.76
C ASP A 82 -8.67 3.66 -9.05
N ASN A 83 -7.69 2.75 -9.11
CA ASN A 83 -6.32 3.10 -9.43
C ASN A 83 -6.13 3.16 -10.96
N PRO A 84 -5.92 4.36 -11.56
CA PRO A 84 -5.85 4.52 -13.01
C PRO A 84 -4.54 4.01 -13.63
N TYR A 85 -3.54 3.67 -12.82
CA TYR A 85 -2.23 3.21 -13.29
C TYR A 85 -2.13 1.69 -13.41
N LEU A 86 -3.06 0.95 -12.78
CA LEU A 86 -3.10 -0.51 -12.85
C LEU A 86 -3.27 -0.99 -14.29
N GLY A 87 -2.40 -1.92 -14.71
CA GLY A 87 -2.42 -2.48 -16.07
C GLY A 87 -2.01 -1.50 -17.18
N SER A 88 -1.52 -0.30 -16.84
CA SER A 88 -1.09 0.67 -17.85
C SER A 88 0.18 0.23 -18.56
N ALA A 89 0.25 0.48 -19.87
CA ALA A 89 1.42 0.15 -20.68
C ALA A 89 2.67 0.94 -20.26
N GLU A 90 2.48 2.17 -19.76
CA GLU A 90 3.56 3.02 -19.24
C GLU A 90 4.22 2.38 -18.02
N VAL A 91 3.44 1.96 -17.03
CA VAL A 91 3.97 1.31 -15.83
C VAL A 91 4.63 -0.02 -16.17
N ALA A 92 4.01 -0.82 -17.05
CA ALA A 92 4.61 -2.08 -17.52
C ALA A 92 5.97 -1.87 -18.19
N ALA A 93 6.11 -0.80 -18.99
CA ALA A 93 7.38 -0.44 -19.65
C ALA A 93 8.43 0.08 -18.66
N ALA A 94 8.02 0.65 -17.52
CA ALA A 94 8.93 1.10 -16.47
C ALA A 94 9.53 -0.05 -15.64
N VAL A 95 8.97 -1.26 -15.69
CA VAL A 95 9.51 -2.42 -14.97
C VAL A 95 10.86 -2.85 -15.57
N PRO A 96 11.96 -2.83 -14.79
CA PRO A 96 13.30 -3.05 -15.32
C PRO A 96 13.52 -4.51 -15.73
N ALA A 97 14.65 -4.79 -16.39
CA ALA A 97 14.93 -6.12 -16.95
C ALA A 97 15.15 -7.18 -15.86
N THR A 98 15.65 -6.79 -14.68
CA THR A 98 15.97 -7.72 -13.60
C THR A 98 15.24 -7.40 -12.30
N LEU A 99 14.96 -8.44 -11.50
CA LEU A 99 14.38 -8.27 -10.16
C LEU A 99 15.30 -7.45 -9.23
N ALA A 100 16.62 -7.59 -9.39
CA ALA A 100 17.58 -6.80 -8.60
C ALA A 100 17.47 -5.30 -8.88
N GLU A 101 17.26 -4.90 -10.14
CA GLU A 101 16.98 -3.50 -10.50
C GLU A 101 15.63 -3.05 -9.96
N ALA A 102 14.58 -3.88 -10.05
CA ALA A 102 13.27 -3.54 -9.51
C ALA A 102 13.34 -3.28 -7.99
N CYS A 103 14.13 -4.08 -7.27
CA CYS A 103 14.33 -3.86 -5.84
C CYS A 103 15.16 -2.61 -5.53
N ARG A 104 16.11 -2.23 -6.37
CA ARG A 104 16.82 -0.93 -6.25
C ARG A 104 15.86 0.24 -6.50
N MET A 105 15.02 0.14 -7.53
CA MET A 105 13.97 1.15 -7.77
C MET A 105 13.01 1.26 -6.59
N GLY A 106 12.68 0.15 -5.92
CA GLY A 106 11.91 0.17 -4.67
C GLY A 106 12.63 0.93 -3.55
N VAL A 107 13.93 0.71 -3.33
CA VAL A 107 14.72 1.51 -2.36
C VAL A 107 14.65 3.00 -2.68
N ASP A 108 14.89 3.37 -3.93
CA ASP A 108 14.86 4.77 -4.38
C ASP A 108 13.46 5.39 -4.20
N ALA A 109 12.40 4.63 -4.49
CA ALA A 109 11.02 5.05 -4.32
C ALA A 109 10.67 5.30 -2.85
N GLU A 110 11.05 4.41 -1.92
CA GLU A 110 10.75 4.61 -0.50
C GLU A 110 11.52 5.80 0.11
N ILE A 111 12.77 6.03 -0.34
CA ILE A 111 13.53 7.23 0.06
C ILE A 111 12.83 8.50 -0.44
N ALA A 112 12.39 8.50 -1.69
CA ALA A 112 11.67 9.62 -2.29
C ALA A 112 10.30 9.85 -1.64
N ASN A 113 9.58 8.78 -1.28
CA ASN A 113 8.29 8.84 -0.58
C ASN A 113 8.46 9.48 0.80
N ARG A 114 9.43 9.00 1.60
CA ARG A 114 9.77 9.61 2.89
C ARG A 114 10.03 11.11 2.76
N GLU A 115 10.89 11.50 1.81
CA GLU A 115 11.23 12.90 1.58
C GLU A 115 10.02 13.72 1.12
N LEU A 116 9.17 13.18 0.26
CA LEU A 116 7.92 13.80 -0.18
C LEU A 116 7.02 14.13 1.01
N TYR A 117 6.81 13.17 1.92
CA TYR A 117 6.01 13.40 3.12
C TYR A 117 6.63 14.45 4.04
N ASP A 118 7.92 14.32 4.37
CA ASP A 118 8.59 15.18 5.35
C ASP A 118 8.72 16.63 4.85
N THR A 119 8.99 16.82 3.56
CA THR A 119 9.34 18.15 3.02
C THR A 119 8.17 18.87 2.36
N LYS A 120 7.13 18.15 1.90
CA LYS A 120 6.03 18.75 1.15
C LYS A 120 4.67 18.45 1.79
N LEU A 121 4.31 17.18 1.96
CA LEU A 121 2.92 16.83 2.28
C LEU A 121 2.54 17.18 3.72
N ILE A 122 3.38 16.84 4.71
CA ILE A 122 3.11 17.17 6.11
C ILE A 122 3.08 18.69 6.35
N PRO A 123 4.03 19.50 5.81
CA PRO A 123 3.94 20.96 5.88
C PRO A 123 2.70 21.54 5.21
N ALA A 124 2.29 21.01 4.06
CA ALA A 124 1.10 21.49 3.34
C ALA A 124 -0.22 21.22 4.10
N ALA A 125 -0.24 20.23 5.00
CA ALA A 125 -1.39 19.89 5.82
C ALA A 125 -1.19 20.30 7.30
N GLN A 126 -0.31 21.26 7.60
CA GLN A 126 0.15 21.52 8.98
C GLN A 126 -0.97 21.86 9.97
N ASP A 127 -2.07 22.46 9.49
CA ASP A 127 -3.19 22.89 10.32
C ASP A 127 -4.28 21.80 10.50
N TYR A 128 -4.10 20.65 9.85
CA TYR A 128 -5.04 19.52 9.88
C TYR A 128 -4.45 18.35 10.66
N ALA A 129 -4.76 18.27 11.95
CA ALA A 129 -4.19 17.26 12.85
C ALA A 129 -4.43 15.81 12.38
N GLU A 130 -5.62 15.51 11.85
CA GLU A 130 -5.95 14.17 11.35
C GLU A 130 -5.16 13.82 10.09
N ILE A 131 -5.07 14.75 9.12
CA ILE A 131 -4.30 14.55 7.88
C ILE A 131 -2.82 14.35 8.23
N LYS A 132 -2.23 15.18 9.10
CA LYS A 132 -0.86 15.00 9.57
C LYS A 132 -0.63 13.63 10.21
N SER A 133 -1.58 13.15 11.01
CA SER A 133 -1.46 11.85 11.67
C SER A 133 -1.42 10.70 10.65
N VAL A 134 -2.28 10.76 9.62
CA VAL A 134 -2.28 9.76 8.53
C VAL A 134 -1.00 9.87 7.73
N PHE A 135 -0.60 11.07 7.30
CA PHE A 135 0.64 11.28 6.55
C PHE A 135 1.88 10.80 7.31
N SER A 136 1.96 11.07 8.62
CA SER A 136 3.07 10.58 9.44
C SER A 136 3.10 9.06 9.50
N ALA A 137 1.93 8.41 9.62
CA ALA A 137 1.84 6.95 9.64
C ALA A 137 2.26 6.31 8.29
N LEU A 138 1.91 6.93 7.16
CA LEU A 138 2.32 6.47 5.82
C LEU A 138 3.83 6.67 5.62
N ARG A 139 4.37 7.85 5.98
CA ARG A 139 5.81 8.14 6.00
C ARG A 139 6.59 7.13 6.86
N ASP A 140 6.08 6.84 8.06
CA ASP A 140 6.71 5.88 8.97
C ASP A 140 6.64 4.44 8.43
N ALA A 141 5.60 4.08 7.67
CA ALA A 141 5.51 2.78 7.02
C ALA A 141 6.55 2.64 5.90
N SER A 142 6.68 3.66 5.05
CA SER A 142 7.72 3.74 4.02
C SER A 142 9.12 3.58 4.64
N GLU A 143 9.45 4.44 5.62
CA GLU A 143 10.78 4.48 6.24
C GLU A 143 11.11 3.21 7.04
N ASN A 144 10.21 2.80 7.94
CA ASN A 144 10.56 1.79 8.95
C ASN A 144 10.23 0.36 8.52
N ARG A 145 9.47 0.19 7.43
CA ARG A 145 8.96 -1.14 7.02
C ARG A 145 9.29 -1.44 5.56
N HIS A 146 8.96 -0.54 4.64
CA HIS A 146 9.12 -0.81 3.21
C HIS A 146 10.58 -0.70 2.79
N LEU A 147 11.24 0.41 3.11
CA LEU A 147 12.63 0.67 2.76
C LEU A 147 13.56 -0.48 3.22
N PRO A 148 13.56 -0.92 4.50
CA PRO A 148 14.37 -2.06 4.92
C PRO A 148 14.04 -3.37 4.17
N ALA A 149 12.80 -3.56 3.72
CA ALA A 149 12.43 -4.74 2.95
C ALA A 149 12.99 -4.70 1.53
N PHE A 150 12.99 -3.53 0.88
CA PHE A 150 13.62 -3.35 -0.43
C PHE A 150 15.14 -3.41 -0.37
N GLU A 151 15.78 -2.86 0.68
CA GLU A 151 17.23 -2.98 0.90
C GLU A 151 17.69 -4.45 1.02
N ARG A 152 16.92 -5.28 1.74
CA ARG A 152 17.16 -6.73 1.82
C ARG A 152 16.97 -7.44 0.48
N CYS A 153 16.04 -6.96 -0.35
CA CYS A 153 15.86 -7.53 -1.69
C CYS A 153 17.02 -7.17 -2.62
N GLY A 154 17.44 -5.90 -2.66
CA GLY A 154 18.51 -5.42 -3.53
C GLY A 154 19.87 -6.05 -3.21
N SER A 155 20.09 -6.45 -1.95
CA SER A 155 21.30 -7.16 -1.48
C SER A 155 21.26 -8.68 -1.66
N GLY A 156 20.19 -9.24 -2.24
CA GLY A 156 20.04 -10.68 -2.48
C GLY A 156 19.69 -11.52 -1.24
N GLN A 157 19.55 -10.90 -0.06
CA GLN A 157 19.21 -11.61 1.19
C GLN A 157 17.70 -11.88 1.34
N GLY A 158 16.87 -11.28 0.49
CA GLY A 158 15.41 -11.44 0.48
C GLY A 158 14.89 -12.68 -0.26
N GLN A 159 15.76 -13.43 -0.96
CA GLN A 159 15.41 -14.66 -1.67
C GLN A 159 15.30 -15.84 -0.70
N GLY A 160 14.33 -15.75 0.22
CA GLY A 160 13.76 -16.94 0.82
C GLY A 160 13.19 -17.78 -0.30
N HIS A 161 13.90 -18.84 -0.66
CA HIS A 161 13.38 -19.90 -1.51
C HIS A 161 12.08 -20.37 -0.87
N GLY A 162 10.94 -19.96 -1.45
CA GLY A 162 9.69 -20.64 -1.21
C GLY A 162 9.86 -22.05 -1.73
N MET A 163 10.40 -22.95 -0.90
CA MET A 163 10.23 -24.38 -1.07
C MET A 163 8.73 -24.64 -1.01
N GLY A 164 8.08 -24.63 -2.16
CA GLY A 164 6.78 -25.28 -2.32
C GLY A 164 6.95 -26.73 -1.88
N MET A 165 6.34 -27.06 -0.74
CA MET A 165 6.18 -28.43 -0.28
C MET A 165 5.46 -29.25 -1.35
N GLY A 166 6.22 -30.02 -2.12
CA GLY A 166 5.71 -31.08 -2.98
C GLY A 166 5.82 -32.42 -2.26
N MET A 167 4.75 -32.78 -1.56
CA MET A 167 4.34 -34.11 -1.08
C MET A 167 5.42 -35.22 -0.99
N GLY A 168 5.75 -35.57 0.26
CA GLY A 168 6.28 -36.89 0.56
C GLY A 168 5.24 -37.97 0.21
N ALA A 169 5.45 -38.66 -0.91
CA ALA A 169 4.86 -39.97 -1.14
C ALA A 169 5.86 -41.02 -0.68
N GLY A 170 5.69 -41.47 0.57
CA GLY A 170 6.37 -42.66 1.07
C GLY A 170 5.95 -43.86 0.23
N MET A 171 6.84 -44.33 -0.63
CA MET A 171 6.71 -45.62 -1.29
C MET A 171 6.94 -46.70 -0.25
N GLY A 172 5.83 -47.25 0.25
CA GLY A 172 5.83 -48.50 0.98
C GLY A 172 6.31 -49.62 0.06
N MET A 173 7.55 -50.06 0.24
CA MET A 173 8.00 -51.35 -0.25
C MET A 173 7.56 -52.42 0.76
N GLY A 174 6.46 -53.09 0.45
CA GLY A 174 6.15 -54.40 1.02
C GLY A 174 6.97 -55.48 0.32
N HIS A 175 7.75 -56.26 1.09
CA HIS A 175 8.25 -57.61 0.83
C HIS A 175 8.71 -58.14 2.21
N GLY A 176 8.38 -59.31 2.73
CA GLY A 176 7.58 -60.43 2.28
C GLY A 176 7.47 -61.46 3.42
N ASN A 177 6.32 -62.13 3.47
CA ASN A 177 6.06 -63.53 3.80
C ASN A 177 6.82 -64.23 4.96
N ASN A 178 6.04 -64.48 6.01
CA ASN A 178 5.82 -65.74 6.75
C ASN A 178 6.63 -67.00 6.42
N ALA A 179 6.88 -67.76 7.50
CA ALA A 179 7.30 -69.17 7.69
C ALA A 179 8.74 -69.29 8.20
N GLY A 180 9.07 -69.97 9.31
CA GLY A 180 8.31 -70.80 10.24
C GLY A 180 9.28 -71.39 11.27
N ASP A 181 8.70 -71.91 12.35
CA ASP A 181 9.17 -73.00 13.22
C ASP A 181 10.53 -72.96 13.96
N LEU A 182 10.38 -73.26 15.27
CA LEU A 182 11.33 -73.66 16.33
C LEU A 182 11.94 -72.54 17.19
#